data_AF-A0A089ZA22-F1
#
_entry.id   AF-A0A089ZA22-F1
#
_cell.length_a   1.000
_cell.length_b   1.000
_cell.length_c   1.000
_cell.angle_alpha   90.00
_cell.angle_beta   90.00
_cell.angle_gamma   90.00
#
_symmetry.space_group_name_H-M   'P 1'
#
loop_
_entity.id
_entity.type
_entity.pdbx_description
1 polymer ?
#
loop_
_entity_poly.entity_id
_entity_poly.type
_entity_poly.pdbx_seq_one_letter_code
_entity_poly.pdbx_strand_id
1 'polypeptide(L)' 'MCRVCNGWFEDNPRQSYEAGWKVRRPQLPGEVLVTYADGREYQLTPDGVRAMAVTR' A
#
# COMPACT_ATOMS: atom_id res chain seq x y z
N MET A 1 9.04 0.03 -8.50
CA MET A 1 9.76 0.69 -7.40
C MET A 1 11.26 0.52 -7.62
N CYS A 2 12.08 1.57 -7.65
CA CYS A 2 13.53 1.39 -7.78
C CYS A 2 14.11 0.92 -6.43
N ARG A 3 15.16 0.08 -6.45
CA ARG A 3 15.80 -0.43 -5.22
C ARG A 3 16.30 0.69 -4.31
N VAL A 4 16.79 1.79 -4.87
CA VAL A 4 17.35 2.92 -4.13
C VAL A 4 16.26 3.62 -3.30
N CYS A 5 15.10 3.92 -3.91
CA CYS A 5 13.98 4.51 -3.18
C CYS A 5 13.46 3.56 -2.10
N ASN A 6 13.33 2.27 -2.42
CA ASN A 6 12.85 1.31 -1.44
C ASN A 6 13.82 1.15 -0.26
N GLY A 7 15.12 1.08 -0.54
CA GLY A 7 16.16 1.02 0.48
C GLY A 7 16.10 2.20 1.45
N TRP A 8 15.93 3.42 0.93
CA TRP A 8 15.78 4.60 1.80
C TRP A 8 14.57 4.48 2.74
N PHE A 9 13.42 3.98 2.24
CA PHE A 9 12.24 3.77 3.08
C PHE A 9 12.45 2.70 4.16
N GLU A 10 13.26 1.67 3.90
CA GLU A 10 13.63 0.65 4.89
C GLU A 10 14.60 1.21 5.95
N ASP A 11 15.57 2.03 5.53
CA ASP A 11 16.56 2.64 6.44
C ASP A 11 15.95 3.78 7.29
N ASN A 12 14.83 4.37 6.85
CA ASN A 12 14.17 5.51 7.51
C ASN A 12 12.69 5.21 7.82
N PRO A 13 12.40 4.21 8.67
CA PRO A 13 11.03 3.72 8.86
C PRO A 13 10.13 4.77 9.52
N ARG A 14 10.63 5.54 10.50
CA ARG A 14 9.83 6.56 11.21
C ARG A 14 9.32 7.64 10.26
N GLN A 15 10.23 8.26 9.50
CA GLN A 15 9.90 9.29 8.51
C GLN A 15 8.96 8.76 7.44
N SER A 16 9.18 7.53 7.00
CA SER A 16 8.34 6.89 6.00
C SER A 16 6.90 6.64 6.49
N TYR A 17 6.72 6.31 7.78
CA TYR A 17 5.40 6.20 8.40
C TYR A 17 4.77 7.58 8.65
N GLU A 18 5.52 8.57 9.15
CA GLU A 18 5.03 9.94 9.39
C GLU A 18 4.56 10.61 8.10
N ALA A 19 5.24 10.34 6.97
CA ALA A 19 4.87 10.84 5.65
C ALA A 19 3.76 10.02 4.95
N GLY A 20 3.29 8.92 5.54
CA GLY A 20 2.26 8.05 4.96
C GLY A 20 2.73 7.20 3.78
N TRP A 21 4.04 7.11 3.53
CA TRP A 21 4.62 6.28 2.45
C TRP A 21 4.64 4.80 2.80
N LYS A 22 4.65 4.49 4.09
CA LYS A 22 4.50 3.14 4.63
C LYS A 22 3.26 3.07 5.53
N VAL A 23 2.60 1.92 5.52
CA VAL A 23 1.40 1.65 6.32
C VAL A 23 1.76 0.63 7.39
N ARG A 24 1.52 0.95 8.67
CA ARG A 24 1.67 -0.04 9.75
C ARG A 24 0.51 -1.01 9.63
N ARG A 25 0.80 -2.27 9.35
CA ARG A 25 -0.23 -3.30 9.15
C ARG A 25 -0.28 -4.25 10.36
N PRO A 26 -1.48 -4.62 10.80
CA PRO A 26 -1.77 -6.00 11.14
C PRO A 26 -2.51 -6.74 10.01
N GLN A 27 -3.22 -6.04 9.10
CA GLN A 27 -3.99 -6.70 8.02
C GLN A 27 -3.23 -6.76 6.68
N LEU A 28 -3.23 -7.90 6.01
CA LEU A 28 -2.52 -8.09 4.74
C LEU A 28 -3.06 -7.17 3.62
N PRO A 29 -2.28 -6.86 2.57
CA PRO A 29 -2.75 -6.14 1.37
C PRO A 29 -4.07 -6.63 0.81
N GLY A 30 -4.27 -7.95 0.80
CA GLY A 30 -5.51 -8.59 0.34
C GLY A 30 -6.70 -8.45 1.28
N GLU A 31 -6.55 -7.85 2.45
CA GLU A 31 -7.63 -7.76 3.45
C GLU A 31 -8.21 -6.34 3.58
N VAL A 32 -7.64 -5.37 2.85
CA VAL A 32 -8.01 -3.96 2.93
C VAL A 32 -8.31 -3.42 1.55
N LEU A 33 -9.49 -2.82 1.39
CA LEU A 33 -9.84 -2.05 0.20
C LEU A 33 -9.13 -0.70 0.22
N VAL A 34 -8.57 -0.31 -0.93
CA VAL A 34 -7.87 0.96 -1.12
C VAL A 34 -8.66 1.79 -2.12
N THR A 35 -9.07 3.00 -1.70
CA THR A 35 -9.70 3.98 -2.58
C THR A 35 -8.64 4.74 -3.39
N TYR A 36 -8.80 4.77 -4.71
CA TYR A 36 -7.93 5.53 -5.60
C TYR A 36 -8.50 6.92 -5.89
N ALA A 37 -7.71 7.79 -6.54
CA ALA A 37 -8.09 9.18 -6.84
C ALA A 37 -9.35 9.30 -7.73
N ASP A 38 -9.73 8.24 -8.42
CA ASP A 38 -10.97 8.14 -9.20
C ASP A 38 -12.20 7.75 -8.36
N GLY A 39 -12.03 7.63 -7.04
CA GLY A 39 -13.07 7.23 -6.10
C GLY A 39 -13.38 5.74 -6.10
N ARG A 40 -12.67 4.91 -6.88
CA ARG A 40 -12.91 3.47 -6.95
C ARG A 40 -12.09 2.72 -5.92
N GLU A 41 -12.67 1.64 -5.42
CA GLU A 41 -12.03 0.76 -4.44
C GLU A 41 -11.41 -0.46 -5.11
N TYR A 42 -10.20 -0.80 -4.67
CA TYR A 42 -9.44 -1.94 -5.17
C TYR A 42 -8.90 -2.76 -4.02
N GLN A 43 -8.87 -4.06 -4.21
CA GLN A 43 -8.10 -4.95 -3.37
C GLN A 43 -6.68 -5.05 -3.95
N LEU A 44 -5.67 -5.03 -3.08
CA LEU A 44 -4.28 -5.23 -3.49
C LEU A 44 -3.85 -6.65 -3.18
N THR A 45 -3.28 -7.35 -4.16
CA THR A 45 -2.59 -8.61 -3.88
C THR A 45 -1.32 -8.35 -3.04
N PRO A 46 -0.74 -9.36 -2.38
CA PRO A 46 0.49 -9.18 -1.60
C PRO A 46 1.68 -8.62 -2.40
N ASP A 47 1.73 -8.88 -3.70
CA ASP A 47 2.70 -8.34 -4.67
C ASP A 47 2.33 -6.97 -5.24
N GLY A 48 1.20 -6.38 -4.79
CA GLY A 48 0.79 -5.02 -5.10
C GLY A 48 0.02 -4.85 -6.40
N VAL A 49 -0.44 -5.94 -7.02
CA VAL A 49 -1.34 -5.89 -8.18
C VAL A 49 -2.74 -5.54 -7.70
N ARG A 50 -3.41 -4.63 -8.43
CA ARG A 50 -4.79 -4.25 -8.12
C ARG A 50 -5.79 -5.19 -8.80
N ALA A 51 -6.79 -5.62 -8.05
CA ALA A 51 -8.00 -6.25 -8.56
C ALA A 51 -9.21 -5.37 -8.23
N MET A 52 -10.15 -5.23 -9.17
CA MET A 52 -11.40 -4.51 -8.88
C MET A 52 -12.12 -5.22 -7.73
N ALA A 53 -12.43 -4.47 -6.68
CA ALA A 53 -13.26 -4.99 -5.61
C ALA A 53 -14.69 -5.10 -6.16
N VAL A 54 -15.21 -6.32 -6.26
CA VAL A 54 -16.65 -6.51 -6.52
C VAL A 54 -17.34 -6.19 -5.21
N THR A 55 -17.99 -5.02 -5.14
CA THR A 55 -18.89 -4.67 -4.04
C THR A 55 -19.98 -5.73 -3.96
N ARG A 56 -20.09 -6.36 -2.79
CA ARG A 56 -21.08 -7.40 -2.49
C ARG A 56 -22.27 -6.80 -1.79
#